data_AF-A0A4Q2U9L7-F1
#
_entry.id   AF-A0A4Q2U9L7-F1
#
_cell.length_a   1.000
_cell.length_b   1.000
_cell.length_c   1.000
_cell.angle_alpha   90.00
_cell.angle_beta   90.00
_cell.angle_gamma   90.00
#
_symmetry.space_group_name_H-M   'P 1'
#
loop_
_entity.id
_entity.type
_entity.pdbx_description
1 polymer ?
#
loop_
_entity_poly.entity_id
_entity_poly.type
_entity_poly.pdbx_seq_one_letter_code
_entity_poly.pdbx_strand_id
1 'polypeptide(L)' 'MGALAIACGALIVLFGLLTTRHAPTDAQFGTEITCLVGGLVLIFVGVALRRMDRLARRFDEAEPPDA' A
#
# COMPACT_ATOMS: atom_id res chain seq x y z
N MET A 1 4.95 -10.66 -1.66
CA MET A 1 5.36 -9.28 -1.30
C MET A 1 4.20 -8.28 -1.25
N GLY A 2 3.25 -8.26 -2.20
CA GLY A 2 2.15 -7.26 -2.22
C GLY A 2 1.19 -7.28 -1.01
N ALA A 3 1.07 -8.39 -0.28
CA ALA A 3 0.31 -8.45 0.98
C ALA A 3 0.90 -7.54 2.07
N LEU A 4 2.22 -7.48 2.12
CA LEU A 4 3.00 -6.76 3.12
C LEU A 4 2.95 -5.24 2.86
N ALA A 5 2.92 -4.85 1.59
CA ALA A 5 2.71 -3.47 1.17
C ALA A 5 1.31 -2.94 1.55
N ILE A 6 0.26 -3.76 1.41
CA ILE A 6 -1.09 -3.40 1.83
C ILE A 6 -1.17 -3.25 3.36
N ALA A 7 -0.58 -4.18 4.10
CA ALA A 7 -0.52 -4.10 5.57
C ALA A 7 0.24 -2.86 6.05
N CYS A 8 1.36 -2.54 5.39
CA CYS A 8 2.15 -1.34 5.70
C CYS A 8 1.38 -0.05 5.42
N GLY A 9 0.69 0.04 4.27
CA GLY A 9 -0.17 1.19 3.96
C GLY A 9 -1.32 1.37 4.96
N ALA A 10 -1.95 0.29 5.41
CA ALA A 10 -3.00 0.35 6.44
C ALA A 10 -2.47 0.84 7.80
N LEU A 11 -1.27 0.41 8.21
CA LEU A 11 -0.64 0.88 9.45
C LEU A 11 -0.29 2.37 9.41
N ILE A 12 0.15 2.88 8.25
CA ILE A 12 0.46 4.31 8.08
C ILE A 12 -0.81 5.16 8.16
N VAL A 13 -1.92 4.72 7.56
CA VAL A 13 -3.23 5.39 7.69
C VAL A 13 -3.67 5.39 9.16
N LEU A 14 -3.56 4.26 9.85
CA LEU A 14 -3.96 4.14 11.25
C LEU A 14 -3.10 5.03 12.16
N PHE A 15 -1.80 5.13 11.89
CA PHE A 15 -0.88 6.01 12.61
C PHE A 15 -1.28 7.49 12.46
N GLY A 16 -1.55 7.93 11.23
CA GLY A 16 -2.04 9.30 10.96
C GLY A 16 -3.34 9.61 11.70
N LEU A 17 -4.27 8.65 11.76
CA LEU A 17 -5.52 8.80 12.51
C LEU A 17 -5.31 8.84 14.03
N LEU A 18 -4.38 8.06 14.58
CA LEU A 18 -4.09 8.08 16.03
C LEU A 18 -3.43 9.38 16.49
N THR A 19 -2.60 10.00 15.64
CA THR A 19 -1.91 11.26 15.95
C THR A 19 -2.83 12.48 16.00
N THR A 20 -4.03 12.41 15.43
CA THR A 20 -5.04 13.51 15.41
C THR A 20 -5.63 13.86 16.79
N ARG A 21 -5.49 12.99 17.80
CA ARG A 21 -6.14 13.20 19.11
C ARG A 21 -5.51 14.29 19.99
N HIS A 22 -4.37 14.87 19.61
CA HIS A 22 -3.65 15.87 20.41
C HIS A 22 -3.64 17.22 19.68
N ALA A 23 -4.05 18.29 20.38
CA ALA A 23 -4.32 19.66 19.89
C ALA A 23 -3.46 20.10 18.69
N PRO A 24 -4.06 20.45 17.53
CA PRO A 24 -3.34 20.46 16.26
C PRO A 24 -2.51 21.72 16.05
N THR A 25 -1.23 21.51 15.77
CA THR A 25 -0.34 22.49 15.12
C THR A 25 -0.44 22.34 13.59
N ASP A 26 -0.17 23.39 12.81
CA ASP A 26 -0.23 23.33 11.32
C ASP A 26 0.64 22.19 10.73
N ALA A 27 1.72 21.83 11.43
CA ALA A 27 2.57 20.70 11.07
C ALA A 27 1.86 19.34 11.20
N GLN A 28 0.96 19.16 12.17
CA GLN A 28 0.19 17.91 12.31
C GLN A 28 -0.77 17.71 11.13
N PHE A 29 -1.46 18.76 10.67
CA PHE A 29 -2.34 18.67 9.50
C PHE A 29 -1.60 18.22 8.23
N GLY A 30 -0.40 18.78 7.98
CA GLY A 30 0.43 18.34 6.86
C GLY A 30 0.86 16.87 6.98
N THR A 31 1.17 16.43 8.19
CA THR A 31 1.57 15.05 8.47
C THR A 31 0.41 14.07 8.30
N GLU A 32 -0.81 14.46 8.69
CA GLU A 32 -2.04 13.69 8.51
C GLU A 32 -2.37 13.45 7.04
N ILE A 33 -2.37 14.53 6.24
CA ILE A 33 -2.62 14.43 4.79
C ILE A 33 -1.57 13.52 4.14
N THR A 34 -0.31 13.67 4.53
CA THR A 34 0.79 12.85 4.01
C THR A 34 0.61 11.38 4.39
N CYS A 35 0.19 11.07 5.62
CA CYS A 35 -0.07 9.69 6.05
C CYS A 35 -1.28 9.08 5.34
N LEU A 36 -2.37 9.84 5.17
CA LEU A 36 -3.57 9.36 4.47
C LEU A 36 -3.29 9.10 2.99
N VAL A 37 -2.70 10.08 2.29
CA VAL A 37 -2.38 9.98 0.86
C VAL A 37 -1.29 8.93 0.64
N GLY A 38 -0.21 8.96 1.43
CA GLY A 38 0.88 7.99 1.33
C GLY A 38 0.43 6.56 1.61
N GLY A 39 -0.42 6.36 2.62
CA GLY A 39 -0.99 5.05 2.93
C GLY A 39 -1.90 4.51 1.82
N LEU A 40 -2.76 5.36 1.23
CA LEU A 40 -3.58 5.00 0.07
C LEU A 40 -2.74 4.60 -1.14
N VAL A 41 -1.67 5.35 -1.44
CA VAL A 41 -0.75 5.03 -2.52
C VAL A 41 -0.07 3.67 -2.31
N LEU A 42 0.39 3.38 -1.09
CA LEU A 42 1.01 2.09 -0.76
C LEU A 42 0.03 0.92 -0.89
N ILE A 43 -1.23 1.10 -0.49
CA ILE A 43 -2.28 0.10 -0.68
C ILE A 43 -2.50 -0.15 -2.18
N PHE A 44 -2.62 0.92 -2.97
CA PHE A 44 -2.82 0.83 -4.41
C PHE A 44 -1.67 0.08 -5.10
N VAL A 45 -0.42 0.44 -4.79
CA VAL A 45 0.78 -0.23 -5.32
C VAL A 45 0.80 -1.71 -4.89
N GLY A 46 0.46 -2.02 -3.64
CA GLY A 46 0.39 -3.40 -3.16
C GLY A 46 -0.65 -4.25 -3.91
N VAL A 47 -1.81 -3.67 -4.25
CA VAL A 47 -2.84 -4.32 -5.07
C VAL A 47 -2.37 -4.49 -6.52
N ALA A 48 -1.74 -3.47 -7.11
CA ALA A 48 -1.18 -3.54 -8.46
C ALA A 48 -0.12 -4.64 -8.59
N LEU A 49 0.82 -4.70 -7.65
CA LEU A 49 1.84 -5.75 -7.58
C LEU A 49 1.23 -7.14 -7.44
N ARG A 50 0.18 -7.30 -6.63
CA ARG A 50 -0.54 -8.59 -6.52
C ARG A 50 -1.24 -8.98 -7.83
N ARG A 51 -1.79 -8.02 -8.56
CA ARG A 51 -2.39 -8.29 -9.88
C ARG A 51 -1.33 -8.70 -10.90
N MET A 52 -0.20 -8.00 -10.94
CA MET A 52 0.91 -8.35 -11.81
C MET A 52 1.49 -9.73 -11.49
N ASP A 53 1.69 -10.05 -10.22
CA ASP A 53 2.21 -11.37 -9.78
C ASP A 53 1.27 -12.52 -10.21
N ARG A 54 -0.06 -12.31 -10.12
CA ARG A 54 -1.03 -13.27 -10.66
C ARG A 54 -0.99 -13.37 -12.17
N LEU A 55 -0.74 -12.27 -12.87
CA LEU A 55 -0.63 -12.24 -14.33
C LEU A 55 0.63 -12.97 -14.78
N ALA A 56 1.78 -12.66 -14.15
CA ALA A 56 3.06 -13.29 -14.41
C ALA A 56 2.99 -14.80 -14.22
N ARG A 57 2.41 -15.27 -13.10
CA ARG A 57 2.18 -16.70 -12.88
C ARG A 57 1.35 -17.37 -13.97
N ARG A 58 0.34 -16.67 -14.52
CA ARG A 58 -0.46 -17.20 -15.63
C ARG A 58 0.31 -17.28 -16.94
N PHE A 59 1.27 -16.39 -17.16
CA PHE A 59 2.15 -16.48 -18.32
C PHE A 59 3.14 -17.63 -18.16
N ASP A 60 3.76 -17.79 -16.98
CA ASP A 60 4.66 -18.91 -16.68
C ASP A 60 3.94 -20.27 -16.78
N GLU A 61 2.68 -20.38 -16.32
CA GLU A 61 1.87 -21.61 -16.46
C GLU A 61 1.39 -21.87 -17.89
N ALA A 62 1.33 -20.83 -18.73
CA ALA A 62 0.94 -20.96 -20.13
C ALA A 62 2.14 -21.26 -21.05
N GLU A 63 3.37 -21.16 -20.54
CA GLU A 63 4.59 -21.57 -21.23
C GLU A 63 4.72 -23.11 -21.09
N PRO A 64 4.55 -23.90 -22.17
CA PRO A 64 4.73 -25.34 -22.10
C PRO A 64 6.20 -25.69 -21.78
N PRO A 65 6.46 -26.76 -21.02
CA PRO A 65 7.80 -27.10 -20.47
C PRO A 65 8.88 -27.52 -21.50
N ASP A 66 8.72 -27.19 -22.78
CA ASP A 66 9.58 -27.68 -23.86
C ASP A 66 9.84 -26.58 -24.91
N ALA A 67 10.61 -25.56 -24.51
CA ALA A 67 11.39 -24.69 -25.39
C ALA A 67 12.90 -24.94 -25.18
#